data_AF-A0A1A8NST4-F1
#
_entry.id   AF-A0A1A8NST4-F1
#
_cell.length_a   1.000
_cell.length_b   1.000
_cell.length_c   1.000
_cell.angle_alpha   90.00
_cell.angle_beta   90.00
_cell.angle_gamma   90.00
#
_symmetry.space_group_name_H-M   'P 1'
#
loop_
_entity.id
_entity.type
_entity.pdbx_description
1 polymer ?
#
loop_
_entity_poly.entity_id
_entity_poly.type
_entity_poly.pdbx_seq_one_letter_code
_entity_poly.pdbx_strand_id
1 'polypeptide(L)'
;MTVDSELFMPKNKAPKMDDLDYIPVDLSPEERSELEDIRRRKGVLLQEIQRLREELREAILEVEGLESSTEGSKTLQKSRHVAMGRKKFNMDPKKGITFLVENELLRHTPEDIAQFLYKGEGLNKTAIGDYLGERDDFNIKVLQAFVDLHEFTDLNLVQALRQFLWSFRLPGEAQKIDRMMEAFAQRYCHCNPGVFQSTDTCYVLSFAIIMLNTSLHNPNVRDKPGLDRFISMNRGINEGGDLPEELLRNLYESIKNEPFKIPEDDGNDLTHTF
;
A
#
# COMPACT_ATOMS: atom_id res chain seq x y z
N MET A 1 -58.95 -74.36 -33.32
CA MET A 1 -58.31 -73.43 -34.28
C MET A 1 -57.56 -72.38 -33.48
N THR A 2 -56.29 -72.21 -33.84
CA THR A 2 -55.45 -70.99 -33.70
C THR A 2 -55.24 -70.37 -32.31
N VAL A 3 -54.05 -70.62 -31.76
CA VAL A 3 -53.33 -69.66 -30.90
C VAL A 3 -51.94 -69.53 -31.51
N ASP A 4 -51.64 -68.38 -32.11
CA ASP A 4 -50.30 -67.98 -32.58
C ASP A 4 -49.93 -66.71 -31.81
N SER A 5 -48.85 -66.77 -31.04
CA SER A 5 -48.20 -65.60 -30.45
C SER A 5 -46.69 -65.79 -30.51
N GLU A 6 -46.10 -65.49 -31.66
CA GLU A 6 -44.66 -65.36 -31.81
C GLU A 6 -44.20 -63.90 -31.79
N LEU A 7 -42.95 -63.76 -31.33
CA LEU A 7 -42.01 -62.66 -31.57
C LEU A 7 -42.07 -61.42 -30.67
N PHE A 8 -41.39 -61.52 -29.52
CA PHE A 8 -40.42 -60.48 -29.13
C PHE A 8 -39.36 -61.08 -28.21
N MET A 9 -38.17 -61.39 -28.74
CA MET A 9 -37.03 -61.85 -27.94
C MET A 9 -36.27 -60.66 -27.33
N PRO A 10 -36.04 -60.62 -26.00
CA PRO A 10 -35.03 -59.73 -25.44
C PRO A 10 -33.64 -60.37 -25.60
N LYS A 11 -32.73 -59.62 -26.22
CA LYS A 11 -31.31 -59.96 -26.35
C LYS A 11 -30.69 -60.20 -24.96
N ASN A 12 -30.12 -61.37 -24.74
CA ASN A 12 -29.28 -61.67 -23.58
C ASN A 12 -28.11 -60.66 -23.52
N LYS A 13 -28.03 -59.89 -22.44
CA LYS A 13 -26.88 -59.03 -22.13
C LYS A 13 -25.65 -59.90 -21.92
N ALA A 14 -24.57 -59.62 -22.65
CA ALA A 14 -23.25 -60.16 -22.34
C ALA A 14 -22.82 -59.70 -20.93
N PRO A 15 -22.18 -60.56 -20.11
CA PRO A 15 -21.70 -60.17 -18.80
C PRO A 15 -20.54 -59.17 -18.96
N LYS A 16 -20.47 -58.18 -18.06
CA LYS A 16 -19.37 -57.22 -18.03
C LYS A 16 -18.08 -57.95 -17.61
N MET A 17 -17.00 -57.78 -18.37
CA MET A 17 -15.67 -58.38 -18.15
C MET A 17 -15.00 -58.04 -16.78
N ASP A 18 -15.65 -57.27 -15.92
CA ASP A 18 -15.12 -56.84 -14.61
C ASP A 18 -15.60 -57.70 -13.42
N ASP A 19 -16.46 -58.69 -13.62
CA ASP A 19 -16.84 -59.63 -12.55
C ASP A 19 -15.67 -60.56 -12.23
N LEU A 20 -15.00 -60.30 -11.10
CA LEU A 20 -13.86 -61.09 -10.58
C LEU A 20 -14.20 -62.58 -10.36
N ASP A 21 -15.49 -62.93 -10.34
CA ASP A 21 -16.00 -64.29 -10.12
C ASP A 21 -16.42 -65.00 -11.41
N TYR A 22 -16.40 -64.34 -12.57
CA TYR A 22 -16.84 -64.94 -13.83
C TYR A 22 -15.82 -65.95 -14.37
N ILE A 23 -16.14 -67.24 -14.40
CA ILE A 23 -15.28 -68.27 -15.00
C ILE A 23 -15.86 -68.66 -16.37
N PRO A 24 -15.18 -68.37 -17.49
CA PRO A 24 -15.61 -68.81 -18.81
C PRO A 24 -15.72 -70.34 -18.88
N VAL A 25 -16.81 -70.84 -19.48
CA VAL A 25 -17.18 -72.27 -19.43
C VAL A 25 -16.24 -73.17 -20.25
N ASP A 26 -15.54 -72.59 -21.24
CA ASP A 26 -14.73 -73.31 -22.24
C ASP A 26 -13.20 -73.33 -21.96
N LEU A 27 -12.76 -72.99 -20.74
CA LEU A 27 -11.32 -73.00 -20.40
C LEU A 27 -10.80 -74.40 -20.11
N SER A 28 -9.63 -74.73 -20.67
CA SER A 28 -8.85 -75.91 -20.31
C SER A 28 -8.33 -75.82 -18.86
N PRO A 29 -7.92 -76.95 -18.24
CA PRO A 29 -7.41 -76.95 -16.87
C PRO A 29 -6.19 -76.04 -16.66
N GLU A 30 -5.32 -75.94 -17.67
CA GLU A 30 -4.13 -75.09 -17.65
C GLU A 30 -4.50 -73.61 -17.71
N GLU A 31 -5.42 -73.23 -18.59
CA GLU A 31 -5.91 -71.84 -18.71
C GLU A 31 -6.69 -71.38 -17.48
N ARG A 32 -7.38 -72.29 -16.77
CA ARG A 32 -8.03 -71.98 -15.49
C ARG A 32 -6.99 -71.68 -14.40
N SER A 33 -5.90 -72.45 -14.34
CA SER A 33 -4.81 -72.21 -13.39
C SER A 33 -4.13 -70.87 -13.67
N GLU A 34 -3.87 -70.53 -14.94
CA GLU A 34 -3.29 -69.24 -15.30
C GLU A 34 -4.21 -68.06 -14.97
N LEU A 35 -5.53 -68.21 -15.18
CA LEU A 35 -6.52 -67.18 -14.82
C LEU A 35 -6.56 -66.93 -13.31
N GLU A 36 -6.48 -68.00 -12.49
CA GLU A 36 -6.39 -67.88 -11.03
C GLU A 36 -5.12 -67.17 -10.57
N ASP A 37 -3.98 -67.46 -11.21
CA ASP A 37 -2.72 -66.78 -10.94
C ASP A 37 -2.76 -65.30 -11.33
N ILE A 38 -3.36 -64.97 -12.49
CA ILE A 38 -3.57 -63.58 -12.93
C ILE A 38 -4.48 -62.84 -11.94
N ARG A 39 -5.56 -63.47 -11.47
CA ARG A 39 -6.46 -62.89 -10.46
C ARG A 39 -5.75 -62.65 -9.14
N ARG A 40 -4.94 -63.61 -8.68
CA ARG A 40 -4.14 -63.47 -7.47
C ARG A 40 -3.17 -62.30 -7.59
N ARG A 41 -2.44 -62.19 -8.71
CA ARG A 41 -1.53 -61.07 -8.99
C ARG A 41 -2.27 -59.73 -9.07
N LYS A 42 -3.43 -59.68 -9.72
CA LYS A 42 -4.30 -58.49 -9.77
C LYS A 42 -4.74 -58.06 -8.36
N GLY A 43 -5.11 -59.01 -7.50
CA GLY A 43 -5.46 -58.74 -6.11
C GLY A 43 -4.31 -58.12 -5.31
N VAL A 44 -3.10 -58.66 -5.45
CA VAL A 44 -1.90 -58.12 -4.81
C VAL A 44 -1.60 -56.70 -5.31
N LEU A 45 -1.64 -56.47 -6.63
CA LEU A 45 -1.39 -55.15 -7.21
C LEU A 45 -2.43 -54.11 -6.77
N LEU A 46 -3.70 -54.50 -6.64
CA LEU A 46 -4.75 -53.59 -6.15
C LEU A 46 -4.54 -53.19 -4.69
N GLN A 47 -4.10 -54.14 -3.85
CA GLN A 47 -3.73 -53.84 -2.47
C GLN A 47 -2.52 -52.90 -2.39
N GLU A 48 -1.53 -53.11 -3.26
CA GLU A 48 -0.34 -52.25 -3.31
C GLU A 48 -0.67 -50.83 -3.82
N ILE A 49 -1.55 -50.70 -4.82
CA ILE A 49 -2.07 -49.41 -5.28
C ILE A 49 -2.84 -48.70 -4.15
N GLN A 50 -3.66 -49.43 -3.38
CA GLN A 50 -4.35 -48.84 -2.23
C GLN A 50 -3.37 -48.35 -1.16
N ARG A 51 -2.33 -49.14 -0.85
CA ARG A 51 -1.29 -48.77 0.11
C ARG A 51 -0.56 -47.49 -0.33
N LEU A 52 -0.10 -47.45 -1.58
CA LEU A 52 0.57 -46.28 -2.14
C LEU A 52 -0.31 -45.03 -2.17
N ARG A 53 -1.63 -45.18 -2.37
CA ARG A 53 -2.57 -44.04 -2.31
C ARG A 53 -2.71 -43.49 -0.91
N GLU A 54 -2.69 -44.33 0.11
CA GLU A 54 -2.76 -43.86 1.50
C GLU A 54 -1.44 -43.22 1.94
N GLU A 55 -0.31 -43.83 1.60
CA GLU A 55 1.03 -43.24 1.82
C GLU A 55 1.15 -41.85 1.17
N LEU A 56 0.66 -41.70 -0.08
CA LEU A 56 0.64 -40.42 -0.77
C LEU A 56 -0.27 -39.40 -0.08
N ARG A 57 -1.43 -39.83 0.43
CA ARG A 57 -2.35 -38.94 1.15
C ARG A 57 -1.73 -38.44 2.46
N GLU A 58 -1.09 -39.32 3.22
CA GLU A 58 -0.39 -38.95 4.45
C GLU A 58 0.76 -37.98 4.17
N ALA A 59 1.56 -38.24 3.13
CA ALA A 59 2.64 -37.35 2.73
C ALA A 59 2.13 -35.95 2.32
N ILE A 60 1.00 -35.86 1.62
CA ILE A 60 0.38 -34.57 1.26
C ILE A 60 -0.04 -33.81 2.52
N LEU A 61 -0.71 -34.47 3.47
CA LEU A 61 -1.14 -33.85 4.73
C LEU A 61 0.05 -33.36 5.58
N GLU A 62 1.15 -34.10 5.57
CA GLU A 62 2.37 -33.72 6.30
C GLU A 62 3.05 -32.49 5.67
N VAL A 63 3.13 -32.43 4.34
CA VAL A 63 3.65 -31.26 3.60
C VAL A 63 2.78 -30.02 3.84
N GLU A 64 1.46 -30.13 3.74
CA GLU A 64 0.53 -29.02 4.00
C GLU A 64 0.61 -28.52 5.47
N GLY A 65 0.77 -29.45 6.43
CA GLY A 65 0.95 -29.11 7.84
C GLY A 65 2.28 -28.39 8.13
N LEU A 66 3.35 -28.76 7.45
CA LEU A 66 4.65 -28.10 7.55
C LEU A 66 4.62 -26.72 6.88
N GLU A 67 4.00 -26.57 5.72
CA GLU A 67 3.90 -25.28 5.01
C GLU A 67 3.11 -24.26 5.85
N SER A 68 1.94 -24.62 6.37
CA SER A 68 1.12 -23.72 7.20
C SER A 68 1.83 -23.28 8.49
N SER A 69 2.55 -24.19 9.15
CA SER A 69 3.35 -23.88 10.34
C SER A 69 4.54 -22.96 10.02
N THR A 70 5.16 -23.17 8.86
CA THR A 70 6.30 -22.38 8.39
C THR A 70 5.85 -20.99 7.94
N GLU A 71 4.71 -20.86 7.26
CA GLU A 71 4.13 -19.58 6.85
C GLU A 71 3.70 -18.73 8.04
N GLY A 72 3.07 -19.32 9.06
CA GLY A 72 2.73 -18.61 10.30
C GLY A 72 3.96 -18.06 11.01
N SER A 73 5.02 -18.86 11.11
CA SER A 73 6.29 -18.45 11.74
C SER A 73 7.03 -17.37 10.93
N LYS A 74 7.07 -17.49 9.60
CA LYS A 74 7.61 -16.47 8.69
C LYS A 74 6.84 -15.16 8.77
N THR A 75 5.51 -15.20 8.89
CA THR A 75 4.65 -14.01 8.99
C THR A 75 4.88 -13.26 10.29
N LEU A 76 4.98 -13.98 11.43
CA LEU A 76 5.32 -13.38 12.72
C LEU A 76 6.72 -12.76 12.73
N GLN A 77 7.70 -13.43 12.12
CA GLN A 77 9.04 -12.88 11.96
C GLN A 77 9.02 -11.59 11.12
N LYS A 78 8.38 -11.60 9.93
CA LYS A 78 8.26 -10.40 9.09
C LYS A 78 7.63 -9.23 9.83
N SER A 79 6.53 -9.45 10.56
CA SER A 79 5.89 -8.42 11.38
C SER A 79 6.83 -7.81 12.43
N ARG A 80 7.60 -8.66 13.12
CA ARG A 80 8.61 -8.21 14.09
C ARG A 80 9.72 -7.37 13.45
N HIS A 81 10.22 -7.78 12.28
CA HIS A 81 11.24 -7.03 11.55
C HIS A 81 10.70 -5.69 11.03
N VAL A 82 9.45 -5.63 10.55
CA VAL A 82 8.80 -4.36 10.17
C VAL A 82 8.73 -3.40 11.36
N ALA A 83 8.26 -3.88 12.52
CA ALA A 83 8.19 -3.07 13.73
C ALA A 83 9.58 -2.57 14.18
N MET A 84 10.62 -3.41 14.06
CA MET A 84 12.01 -3.02 14.32
C MET A 84 12.51 -1.96 13.34
N GLY A 85 12.18 -2.10 12.04
CA GLY A 85 12.55 -1.14 11.00
C GLY A 85 11.91 0.23 11.23
N ARG A 86 10.63 0.27 11.61
CA ARG A 86 9.93 1.52 12.02
C ARG A 86 10.60 2.18 13.23
N LYS A 87 10.95 1.42 14.26
CA LYS A 87 11.70 1.94 15.42
C LYS A 87 13.06 2.50 15.01
N LYS A 88 13.79 1.81 14.13
CA LYS A 88 15.07 2.28 13.58
C LYS A 88 14.89 3.58 12.79
N PHE A 89 13.85 3.67 11.96
CA PHE A 89 13.52 4.87 11.20
C PHE A 89 13.27 6.06 12.11
N ASN A 90 12.50 5.88 13.19
CA ASN A 90 12.19 6.96 14.13
C ASN A 90 13.43 7.47 14.90
N MET A 91 14.49 6.67 14.99
CA MET A 91 15.77 7.08 15.59
C MET A 91 16.74 7.67 14.56
N ASP A 92 16.79 7.07 13.37
CA ASP A 92 17.65 7.45 12.26
C ASP A 92 16.97 7.01 10.95
N PRO A 93 16.33 7.95 10.23
CA PRO A 93 15.54 7.63 9.05
C PRO A 93 16.31 6.86 7.98
N LYS A 94 17.56 7.26 7.72
CA LYS A 94 18.43 6.62 6.72
C LYS A 94 18.69 5.17 7.10
N LYS A 95 19.11 4.90 8.34
CA LYS A 95 19.33 3.53 8.82
C LYS A 95 18.05 2.69 8.85
N GLY A 96 16.91 3.29 9.17
CA GLY A 96 15.61 2.62 9.16
C GLY A 96 15.22 2.12 7.77
N ILE A 97 15.34 2.97 6.76
CA ILE A 97 15.10 2.61 5.35
C ILE A 97 16.09 1.53 4.91
N THR A 98 17.39 1.69 5.18
CA THR A 98 18.41 0.67 4.83
C THR A 98 18.07 -0.69 5.44
N PHE A 99 17.71 -0.73 6.73
CA PHE A 99 17.33 -1.98 7.39
C PHE A 99 16.11 -2.64 6.73
N LEU A 100 15.07 -1.87 6.41
CA LEU A 100 13.86 -2.40 5.76
C LEU A 100 14.18 -2.97 4.37
N VAL A 101 15.07 -2.31 3.63
CA VAL A 101 15.52 -2.74 2.31
C VAL A 101 16.35 -4.01 2.37
N GLU A 102 17.35 -4.07 3.24
CA GLU A 102 18.25 -5.23 3.41
C GLU A 102 17.50 -6.49 3.89
N ASN A 103 16.39 -6.31 4.60
CA ASN A 103 15.53 -7.42 5.05
C ASN A 103 14.40 -7.74 4.06
N GLU A 104 14.43 -7.19 2.84
CA GLU A 104 13.42 -7.40 1.79
C GLU A 104 11.98 -7.03 2.22
N LEU A 105 11.86 -6.09 3.16
CA LEU A 105 10.58 -5.58 3.66
C LEU A 105 10.11 -4.33 2.92
N LEU A 106 11.04 -3.65 2.26
CA LEU A 106 10.78 -2.46 1.46
C LEU A 106 11.67 -2.50 0.21
N ARG A 107 11.11 -2.18 -0.95
CA ARG A 107 11.91 -2.08 -2.18
C ARG A 107 12.66 -0.76 -2.19
N HIS A 108 13.89 -0.77 -2.71
CA HIS A 108 14.74 0.42 -2.80
C HIS A 108 14.41 1.24 -4.06
N THR A 109 13.17 1.71 -4.14
CA THR A 109 12.70 2.64 -5.18
C THR A 109 12.14 3.90 -4.52
N PRO A 110 12.23 5.08 -5.16
CA PRO A 110 11.64 6.30 -4.62
C PRO A 110 10.15 6.16 -4.31
N GLU A 111 9.41 5.48 -5.19
CA GLU A 111 7.96 5.31 -5.12
C GLU A 111 7.55 4.41 -3.96
N ASP A 112 8.22 3.27 -3.77
CA ASP A 112 7.91 2.34 -2.67
C ASP A 112 8.23 3.00 -1.30
N ILE A 113 9.33 3.75 -1.21
CA ILE A 113 9.70 4.48 0.01
C ILE A 113 8.72 5.63 0.27
N ALA A 114 8.38 6.42 -0.74
CA ALA A 114 7.37 7.48 -0.63
C ALA A 114 6.03 6.92 -0.14
N GLN A 115 5.59 5.78 -0.68
CA GLN A 115 4.35 5.11 -0.26
C GLN A 115 4.41 4.62 1.19
N PHE A 116 5.57 4.11 1.63
CA PHE A 116 5.81 3.73 3.03
C PHE A 116 5.72 4.95 3.96
N LEU A 117 6.38 6.06 3.61
CA LEU A 117 6.36 7.30 4.38
C LEU A 117 4.94 7.91 4.43
N TYR A 118 4.22 7.89 3.31
CA TYR A 118 2.87 8.44 3.20
C TYR A 118 1.86 7.66 4.05
N LYS A 119 1.95 6.33 4.07
CA LYS A 119 1.16 5.50 5.00
C LYS A 119 1.45 5.84 6.46
N GLY A 120 2.72 6.12 6.78
CA GLY A 120 3.12 6.67 8.08
C GLY A 120 2.83 5.80 9.30
N GLU A 121 2.51 4.51 9.11
CA GLU A 121 2.04 3.64 10.20
C GLU A 121 3.18 3.37 11.21
N GLY A 122 3.08 3.95 12.40
CA GLY A 122 4.10 3.83 13.45
C GLY A 122 5.39 4.60 13.18
N LEU A 123 5.36 5.57 12.25
CA LEU A 123 6.49 6.46 11.93
C LEU A 123 6.30 7.82 12.60
N ASN A 124 7.39 8.35 13.16
CA ASN A 124 7.42 9.70 13.70
C ASN A 124 7.38 10.72 12.54
N LYS A 125 6.47 11.69 12.63
CA LYS A 125 6.22 12.69 11.58
C LYS A 125 7.37 13.68 11.40
N THR A 126 8.12 13.96 12.47
CA THR A 126 9.38 14.72 12.43
C THR A 126 10.44 13.95 11.66
N ALA A 127 10.61 12.66 11.95
CA ALA A 127 11.56 11.79 11.24
C ALA A 127 11.24 11.66 9.72
N ILE A 128 9.95 11.66 9.36
CA ILE A 128 9.51 11.72 7.96
C ILE A 128 9.95 13.03 7.32
N GLY A 129 9.66 14.17 7.95
CA GLY A 129 10.05 15.49 7.46
C GLY A 129 11.56 15.63 7.29
N ASP A 130 12.33 15.16 8.27
CA ASP A 130 13.78 15.19 8.24
C ASP A 130 14.35 14.44 7.04
N TYR A 131 13.84 13.24 6.75
CA TYR A 131 14.27 12.40 5.63
C TYR A 131 13.87 12.99 4.28
N LEU A 132 12.63 13.46 4.14
CA LEU A 132 12.14 14.08 2.90
C LEU A 132 12.85 15.40 2.60
N GLY A 133 13.27 16.12 3.64
CA GLY A 133 13.98 17.37 3.51
C GLY A 133 15.47 17.22 3.17
N GLU A 134 16.05 16.01 3.15
CA GLU A 134 17.47 15.82 2.80
C GLU A 134 17.80 16.28 1.38
N ARG A 135 19.05 16.71 1.15
CA ARG A 135 19.51 17.21 -0.16
C ARG A 135 20.01 16.12 -1.11
N ASP A 136 20.07 14.87 -0.65
CA ASP A 136 20.60 13.77 -1.44
C ASP A 136 19.66 13.50 -2.63
N ASP A 137 20.20 13.25 -3.83
CA ASP A 137 19.41 13.06 -5.06
C ASP A 137 18.30 12.01 -4.92
N PHE A 138 18.56 10.96 -4.14
CA PHE A 138 17.58 9.93 -3.87
C PHE A 138 16.42 10.43 -3.01
N ASN A 139 16.72 11.21 -1.95
CA ASN A 139 15.72 11.82 -1.08
C ASN A 139 14.87 12.85 -1.84
N ILE A 140 15.47 13.61 -2.77
CA ILE A 140 14.73 14.54 -3.65
C ILE A 140 13.72 13.78 -4.51
N LYS A 141 14.10 12.63 -5.08
CA LYS A 141 13.17 11.77 -5.84
C LYS A 141 12.07 11.18 -4.96
N VAL A 142 12.41 10.77 -3.73
CA VAL A 142 11.41 10.29 -2.76
C VAL A 142 10.43 11.42 -2.40
N LEU A 143 10.91 12.64 -2.19
CA LEU A 143 10.08 13.81 -1.93
C LEU A 143 9.11 14.04 -3.10
N GLN A 144 9.61 14.05 -4.34
CA GLN A 144 8.74 14.21 -5.51
C GLN A 144 7.64 13.14 -5.56
N ALA A 145 8.03 11.86 -5.43
CA ALA A 145 7.07 10.76 -5.40
C ALA A 145 6.09 10.87 -4.22
N PHE A 146 6.53 11.38 -3.07
CA PHE A 146 5.68 11.59 -1.89
C PHE A 146 4.66 12.71 -2.10
N VAL A 147 5.05 13.82 -2.72
CA VAL A 147 4.12 14.90 -3.06
C VAL A 147 3.14 14.42 -4.15
N ASP A 148 3.59 13.57 -5.08
CA ASP A 148 2.73 13.00 -6.11
C ASP A 148 1.64 12.06 -5.59
N LEU A 149 1.79 11.52 -4.37
CA LEU A 149 0.74 10.75 -3.68
C LEU A 149 -0.39 11.64 -3.12
N HIS A 150 -0.21 12.96 -3.10
CA HIS A 150 -1.25 13.89 -2.68
C HIS A 150 -2.14 14.30 -3.87
N GLU A 151 -3.45 14.20 -3.65
CA GLU A 151 -4.51 14.62 -4.58
C GLU A 151 -4.95 16.04 -4.24
N PHE A 152 -4.43 17.03 -4.96
CA PHE A 152 -4.76 18.44 -4.74
C PHE A 152 -5.80 18.99 -5.71
N THR A 153 -6.29 18.18 -6.64
CA THR A 153 -7.29 18.57 -7.64
C THR A 153 -8.55 19.09 -6.93
N ASP A 154 -9.07 20.23 -7.41
CA ASP A 154 -10.26 20.92 -6.88
C ASP A 154 -10.15 21.39 -5.41
N LEU A 155 -8.96 21.35 -4.81
CA LEU A 155 -8.70 21.92 -3.49
C LEU A 155 -8.16 23.35 -3.61
N ASN A 156 -8.64 24.25 -2.75
CA ASN A 156 -7.98 25.54 -2.59
C ASN A 156 -6.62 25.38 -1.89
N LEU A 157 -5.77 26.40 -1.98
CA LEU A 157 -4.40 26.32 -1.48
C LEU A 157 -4.30 26.00 0.03
N VAL A 158 -5.20 26.54 0.86
CA VAL A 158 -5.24 26.23 2.30
C VAL A 158 -5.63 24.77 2.54
N GLN A 159 -6.60 24.23 1.80
CA GLN A 159 -7.02 22.83 1.92
C GLN A 159 -5.87 21.87 1.54
N ALA A 160 -5.19 22.16 0.43
CA ALA A 160 -4.02 21.38 0.01
C ALA A 160 -2.88 21.46 1.04
N LEU A 161 -2.58 22.65 1.58
CA LEU A 161 -1.60 22.83 2.65
C LEU A 161 -1.96 22.03 3.90
N ARG A 162 -3.24 22.01 4.31
CA ARG A 162 -3.69 21.21 5.46
C ARG A 162 -3.42 19.72 5.26
N GLN A 163 -3.72 19.19 4.07
CA GLN A 163 -3.45 17.79 3.77
C GLN A 163 -1.95 17.50 3.76
N PHE A 164 -1.16 18.36 3.11
CA PHE A 164 0.28 18.19 2.98
C PHE A 164 0.99 18.24 4.35
N LEU A 165 0.69 19.25 5.17
CA LEU A 165 1.29 19.46 6.50
C LEU A 165 0.76 18.48 7.56
N TRP A 166 -0.28 17.70 7.26
CA TRP A 166 -0.71 16.59 8.10
C TRP A 166 0.15 15.33 7.90
N SER A 167 0.76 15.19 6.72
CA SER A 167 1.49 13.98 6.35
C SER A 167 2.87 13.87 7.01
N PHE A 168 3.46 14.98 7.44
CA PHE A 168 4.78 15.07 8.08
C PHE A 168 4.90 16.38 8.87
N ARG A 169 5.99 16.56 9.62
CA ARG A 169 6.31 17.83 10.27
C ARG A 169 7.41 18.57 9.51
N LEU A 170 7.22 19.86 9.25
CA LEU A 170 8.23 20.68 8.60
C LEU A 170 9.54 20.68 9.42
N PRO A 171 10.71 20.47 8.80
CA PRO A 171 12.00 20.60 9.45
C PRO A 171 12.29 22.04 9.88
N GLY A 172 13.25 22.25 10.80
CA GLY A 172 13.65 23.58 11.28
C GLY A 172 14.57 24.34 10.33
N GLU A 173 15.28 23.64 9.46
CA GLU A 173 16.26 24.23 8.56
C GLU A 173 15.57 24.85 7.33
N ALA A 174 15.78 26.15 7.12
CA ALA A 174 15.19 26.90 6.01
C ALA A 174 15.34 26.21 4.65
N GLN A 175 16.51 25.63 4.37
CA GLN A 175 16.79 24.93 3.11
C GLN A 175 15.97 23.64 2.92
N LYS A 176 15.59 22.97 4.01
CA LYS A 176 14.72 21.79 3.94
C LYS A 176 13.29 22.20 3.67
N ILE A 177 12.80 23.21 4.40
CA ILE A 177 11.46 23.78 4.20
C ILE A 177 11.30 24.25 2.76
N ASP A 178 12.29 25.00 2.25
CA ASP A 178 12.32 25.51 0.87
C ASP A 178 12.06 24.42 -0.16
N ARG A 179 12.84 23.32 -0.12
CA ARG A 179 12.66 22.15 -1.01
C ARG A 179 11.25 21.54 -0.92
N MET A 180 10.72 21.40 0.29
CA MET A 180 9.41 20.79 0.50
C MET A 180 8.29 21.69 -0.05
N MET A 181 8.39 23.00 0.17
CA MET A 181 7.42 23.97 -0.31
C MET A 181 7.48 24.16 -1.83
N GLU A 182 8.67 24.09 -2.43
CA GLU A 182 8.84 24.11 -3.88
C GLU A 182 8.17 22.89 -4.53
N ALA A 183 8.42 21.68 -4.02
CA ALA A 183 7.77 20.46 -4.51
C ALA A 183 6.24 20.52 -4.35
N PHE A 184 5.76 21.03 -3.21
CA PHE A 184 4.33 21.26 -2.97
C PHE A 184 3.72 22.22 -4.00
N ALA A 185 4.35 23.37 -4.22
CA ALA A 185 3.85 24.39 -5.14
C ALA A 185 3.79 23.84 -6.59
N GLN A 186 4.82 23.12 -7.02
CA GLN A 186 4.85 22.47 -8.34
C GLN A 186 3.67 21.49 -8.49
N ARG A 187 3.44 20.63 -7.50
CA ARG A 187 2.32 19.69 -7.51
C ARG A 187 0.97 20.41 -7.51
N TYR A 188 0.80 21.43 -6.66
CA TYR A 188 -0.46 22.15 -6.56
C TYR A 188 -0.84 22.80 -7.90
N CYS A 189 0.10 23.48 -8.56
CA CYS A 189 -0.11 24.08 -9.88
C CYS A 189 -0.39 23.02 -10.96
N HIS A 190 0.25 21.86 -10.87
CA HIS A 190 -0.03 20.75 -11.79
C HIS A 190 -1.47 20.21 -11.65
N CYS A 191 -1.94 20.05 -10.41
CA CYS A 191 -3.32 19.60 -10.13
C CYS A 191 -4.38 20.67 -10.41
N ASN A 192 -4.03 21.96 -10.33
CA ASN A 192 -4.96 23.09 -10.44
C ASN A 192 -4.50 24.09 -11.51
N PRO A 193 -4.50 23.71 -12.80
CA PRO A 193 -4.02 24.57 -13.87
C PRO A 193 -4.86 25.84 -13.98
N GLY A 194 -4.18 26.99 -14.12
CA GLY A 194 -4.83 28.29 -14.30
C GLY A 194 -5.21 29.04 -13.02
N VAL A 195 -5.04 28.44 -11.83
CA VAL A 195 -5.25 29.15 -10.55
C VAL A 195 -4.14 30.18 -10.30
N PHE A 196 -2.88 29.83 -10.59
CA PHE A 196 -1.72 30.70 -10.48
C PHE A 196 -1.01 30.82 -11.83
N GLN A 197 -0.43 31.99 -12.11
CA GLN A 197 0.33 32.20 -13.36
C GLN A 197 1.68 31.49 -13.36
N SER A 198 2.30 31.34 -12.19
CA SER A 198 3.56 30.64 -12.01
C SER A 198 3.58 29.82 -10.72
N THR A 199 4.47 28.84 -10.68
CA THR A 199 4.78 28.09 -9.45
C THR A 199 5.30 29.01 -8.36
N ASP A 200 6.06 30.04 -8.72
CA ASP A 200 6.63 31.02 -7.78
C ASP A 200 5.52 31.78 -7.04
N THR A 201 4.46 32.19 -7.73
CA THR A 201 3.27 32.79 -7.08
C THR A 201 2.64 31.84 -6.06
N CYS A 202 2.48 30.56 -6.41
CA CYS A 202 1.93 29.55 -5.50
C CYS A 202 2.83 29.33 -4.28
N TYR A 203 4.15 29.25 -4.49
CA TYR A 203 5.15 29.09 -3.46
C TYR A 203 5.14 30.28 -2.48
N VAL A 204 5.23 31.52 -2.99
CA VAL A 204 5.24 32.74 -2.17
C VAL A 204 3.95 32.86 -1.37
N LEU A 205 2.80 32.62 -2.01
CA LEU A 205 1.51 32.68 -1.32
C LEU A 205 1.38 31.60 -0.25
N SER A 206 1.94 30.41 -0.47
CA SER A 206 1.95 29.32 0.53
C SER A 206 2.70 29.74 1.80
N PHE A 207 3.86 30.38 1.66
CA PHE A 207 4.56 30.97 2.81
C PHE A 207 3.77 32.08 3.49
N ALA A 208 3.13 32.96 2.71
CA ALA A 208 2.28 34.02 3.26
C ALA A 208 1.12 33.44 4.09
N ILE A 209 0.53 32.32 3.67
CA ILE A 209 -0.52 31.60 4.42
C ILE A 209 0.05 30.99 5.71
N ILE A 210 1.24 30.39 5.66
CA ILE A 210 1.90 29.83 6.87
C ILE A 210 2.22 30.93 7.89
N MET A 211 2.79 32.05 7.44
CA MET A 211 3.04 33.22 8.32
C MET A 211 1.74 33.84 8.85
N LEU A 212 0.68 33.84 8.05
CA LEU A 212 -0.64 34.29 8.49
C LEU A 212 -1.16 33.40 9.63
N ASN A 213 -0.99 32.08 9.53
CA ASN A 213 -1.40 31.16 10.60
C ASN A 213 -0.71 31.51 11.92
N THR A 214 0.61 31.69 11.93
CA THR A 214 1.32 32.11 13.14
C THR A 214 0.80 33.44 13.64
N SER A 215 0.65 34.42 12.74
CA SER A 215 0.26 35.78 13.10
C SER A 215 -1.13 35.84 13.76
N LEU A 216 -2.06 35.01 13.30
CA LEU A 216 -3.42 34.97 13.84
C LEU A 216 -3.54 34.14 15.12
N HIS A 217 -2.77 33.06 15.25
CA HIS A 217 -3.01 32.03 16.26
C HIS A 217 -1.93 31.90 17.33
N ASN A 218 -0.72 32.41 17.13
CA ASN A 218 0.30 32.44 18.18
C ASN A 218 -0.06 33.54 19.22
N PRO A 219 -0.25 33.20 20.50
CA PRO A 219 -0.60 34.17 21.54
C PRO A 219 0.48 35.22 21.81
N ASN A 220 1.74 34.96 21.41
CA ASN A 220 2.84 35.92 21.53
C ASN A 220 2.81 37.03 20.48
N VAL A 221 2.06 36.84 19.38
CA VAL A 221 1.89 37.86 18.34
C VAL A 221 0.76 38.80 18.75
N ARG A 222 1.13 40.07 19.03
CA ARG A 222 0.18 41.10 19.47
C ARG A 222 -0.59 41.74 18.32
N ASP A 223 0.06 41.95 17.19
CA ASP A 223 -0.49 42.63 16.01
C ASP A 223 -1.00 41.59 15.01
N LYS A 224 -2.31 41.30 15.07
CA LYS A 224 -2.94 40.31 14.20
C LYS A 224 -3.42 40.99 12.92
N PRO A 225 -2.91 40.63 11.73
CA PRO A 225 -3.29 41.28 10.50
C PRO A 225 -4.78 41.02 10.18
N GLY A 226 -5.53 42.09 9.90
CA GLY A 226 -6.87 42.00 9.32
C GLY A 226 -6.83 41.55 7.86
N LEU A 227 -7.99 41.22 7.30
CA LEU A 227 -8.11 40.78 5.91
C LEU A 227 -7.53 41.79 4.91
N ASP A 228 -7.85 43.07 5.03
CA ASP A 228 -7.37 44.10 4.09
C ASP A 228 -5.83 44.23 4.11
N ARG A 229 -5.22 43.99 5.28
CA ARG A 229 -3.76 43.93 5.42
C ARG A 229 -3.18 42.69 4.76
N PHE A 230 -3.83 41.53 4.90
CA PHE A 230 -3.40 40.32 4.19
C PHE A 230 -3.49 40.50 2.67
N ILE A 231 -4.54 41.14 2.16
CA ILE A 231 -4.67 41.45 0.73
C ILE A 231 -3.55 42.41 0.29
N SER A 232 -3.30 43.49 1.04
CA SER A 232 -2.27 44.48 0.67
C SER A 232 -0.85 43.93 0.71
N MET A 233 -0.55 43.02 1.66
CA MET A 233 0.75 42.33 1.77
C MET A 233 1.03 41.40 0.60
N ASN A 234 0.01 40.94 -0.12
CA ASN A 234 0.12 40.01 -1.24
C ASN A 234 -0.14 40.68 -2.61
N ARG A 235 -0.05 42.02 -2.69
CA ARG A 235 -0.12 42.72 -3.98
C ARG A 235 1.12 42.46 -4.84
N GLY A 236 0.94 42.33 -6.14
CA GLY A 236 2.03 42.14 -7.11
C GLY A 236 2.65 40.73 -7.14
N ILE A 237 2.21 39.79 -6.30
CA ILE A 237 2.83 38.45 -6.22
C ILE A 237 2.53 37.54 -7.42
N ASN A 238 1.58 37.93 -8.27
CA ASN A 238 1.17 37.19 -9.47
C ASN A 238 1.91 37.73 -10.70
N GLU A 239 3.23 37.53 -10.75
CA GLU A 239 4.12 38.04 -11.81
C GLU A 239 4.02 39.57 -12.02
N GLY A 240 3.95 40.32 -10.91
CA GLY A 240 3.76 41.77 -10.91
C GLY A 240 2.30 42.23 -10.91
N GLY A 241 1.36 41.30 -11.12
CA GLY A 241 -0.09 41.53 -10.96
C GLY A 241 -0.62 41.11 -9.59
N ASP A 242 -1.90 41.43 -9.35
CA ASP A 242 -2.62 41.05 -8.13
C ASP A 242 -3.39 39.73 -8.31
N LEU A 243 -3.53 38.98 -7.22
CA LEU A 243 -4.46 37.85 -7.16
C LEU A 243 -5.89 38.35 -6.92
N PRO A 244 -6.92 37.57 -7.33
CA PRO A 244 -8.31 37.92 -7.06
C PRO A 244 -8.55 38.14 -5.55
N GLU A 245 -9.16 39.26 -5.17
CA GLU A 245 -9.41 39.57 -3.75
C GLU A 245 -10.29 38.51 -3.06
N GLU A 246 -11.23 37.92 -3.80
CA GLU A 246 -12.09 36.85 -3.30
C GLU A 246 -11.28 35.58 -2.95
N LEU A 247 -10.26 35.24 -3.75
CA LEU A 247 -9.37 34.13 -3.45
C LEU A 247 -8.62 34.39 -2.14
N LEU A 248 -8.00 35.57 -2.00
CA LEU A 248 -7.26 35.94 -0.78
C LEU A 248 -8.17 35.98 0.45
N ARG A 249 -9.41 36.47 0.29
CA ARG A 249 -10.43 36.46 1.34
C ARG A 249 -10.77 35.06 1.81
N ASN A 250 -11.00 34.13 0.88
CA ASN A 250 -11.33 32.75 1.20
C ASN A 250 -10.18 32.05 1.93
N LEU A 251 -8.93 32.29 1.51
CA LEU A 251 -7.74 31.76 2.17
C LEU A 251 -7.59 32.32 3.59
N TYR A 252 -7.74 33.63 3.75
CA TYR A 252 -7.64 34.31 5.05
C TYR A 252 -8.70 33.80 6.04
N GLU A 253 -9.97 33.78 5.65
CA GLU A 253 -11.04 33.33 6.54
C GLU A 253 -10.90 31.83 6.87
N SER A 254 -10.41 31.00 5.93
CA SER A 254 -10.12 29.59 6.23
C SER A 254 -9.09 29.43 7.33
N ILE A 255 -7.96 30.15 7.27
CA ILE A 255 -6.93 30.11 8.31
C ILE A 255 -7.44 30.71 9.62
N LYS A 256 -8.11 31.85 9.57
CA LYS A 256 -8.65 32.51 10.76
C LYS A 256 -9.65 31.64 11.52
N ASN A 257 -10.48 30.88 10.80
CA ASN A 257 -11.48 30.01 11.41
C ASN A 257 -10.88 28.72 11.97
N GLU A 258 -9.87 28.15 11.31
CA GLU A 258 -9.22 26.92 11.77
C GLU A 258 -7.69 27.02 11.58
N PRO A 259 -6.87 27.00 12.66
CA PRO A 259 -5.42 26.96 12.50
C PRO A 259 -4.97 25.68 11.80
N PHE A 260 -3.74 25.67 11.25
CA PHE A 260 -3.14 24.41 10.80
C PHE A 260 -3.03 23.44 11.98
N LYS A 261 -3.48 22.20 11.77
CA LYS A 261 -3.26 21.11 12.72
C LYS A 261 -1.95 20.45 12.37
N ILE A 262 -1.10 20.30 13.37
CA ILE A 262 0.21 19.70 13.19
C ILE A 262 0.18 18.36 13.91
N PRO A 263 0.67 17.29 13.28
CA PRO A 263 0.79 16.01 13.96
C PRO A 263 1.66 16.15 15.21
N GLU A 264 1.13 15.79 16.38
CA GLU A 264 1.87 15.79 17.63
C GLU A 264 2.88 14.63 17.67
N ASP A 265 4.16 14.95 17.87
CA ASP A 265 5.24 14.02 18.25
C ASP A 265 6.41 14.91 18.71
N ASP A 266 6.38 15.44 19.93
CA ASP A 266 7.43 16.28 20.56
C ASP A 266 7.26 17.81 20.33
N GLY A 267 6.89 18.56 21.37
CA GLY A 267 6.36 19.95 21.33
C GLY A 267 7.26 21.11 20.84
N ASN A 268 8.15 20.92 19.86
CA ASN A 268 8.97 21.98 19.26
C ASN A 268 8.44 22.41 17.87
N ASP A 269 7.30 23.12 17.83
CA ASP A 269 6.62 23.46 16.58
C ASP A 269 7.06 24.80 15.94
N LEU A 270 7.26 24.77 14.62
CA LEU A 270 7.67 25.92 13.82
C LEU A 270 6.50 26.71 13.25
N THR A 271 5.30 26.15 13.06
CA THR A 271 4.16 26.95 12.57
C THR A 271 3.62 27.92 13.63
N HIS A 272 4.01 27.72 14.88
CA HIS A 272 3.86 28.72 15.93
C HIS A 272 5.05 29.68 16.01
N THR A 273 6.14 29.47 15.26
CA THR A 273 7.40 30.21 15.40
C THR A 273 7.75 31.06 14.16
N PHE A 274 7.04 30.92 13.03
CA PHE A 274 7.25 31.72 11.81
C PHE A 274 6.56 33.09 11.82
#